data_AF-A0A660MTP9-F1
#
_entry.id   AF-A0A660MTP9-F1
#
_cell.length_a   1.000
_cell.length_b   1.000
_cell.length_c   1.000
_cell.angle_alpha   90.00
_cell.angle_beta   90.00
_cell.angle_gamma   90.00
#
_symmetry.space_group_name_H-M   'P 1'
#
loop_
_entity.id
_entity.type
_entity.pdbx_description
1 polymer ?
#
loop_
_entity_poly.entity_id
_entity_poly.type
_entity_poly.pdbx_seq_one_letter_code
_entity_poly.pdbx_strand_id
1 'polypeptide(L)'
;MNTNTHRENQEFPRDNLGKTKAQLNSLQKTIKQRLIAALLGLSLSGGFSSCEDGKGYGENYHIDGTEKFEVPENLQGKKYTNLHSLYLGKPIGTTVIFEDSFSRDKNKAMDALWHKKFETGMTNEDRARLEDFFNRAVKKTNFNDVKPSNLEQYENNIKNILKKKKAAMDRERLGAERLNGDSKKLKLLKKFSDMLDEKMLISYSMTELFPSEGESSKDFLDLLLNTAGEKYLDYIPSIGDKRISFGPFQFTEDALLEEGETINGASKTNLYLNSEEKIPKRLLELNGLQHHTAAYLFALENIISLLKKDDKLVMDALSYLSKKRNKADFIQLIALMHNYPKNGEIFLKERYRLNTDKNYYKKKTIELHYDYPHPYGEIPLYEVCPKGSKGIENSSEYARKTLANLKALYEEDEEE
;
A
#
# COMPACT_ATOMS: atom_id res chain seq x y z
N MET A 1 36.18 39.37 74.39
CA MET A 1 36.25 39.94 73.03
C MET A 1 36.63 38.81 72.07
N ASN A 2 35.77 38.57 71.06
CA ASN A 2 35.99 38.13 69.67
C ASN A 2 37.40 37.63 69.26
N THR A 3 37.61 36.62 68.41
CA THR A 3 36.76 35.92 67.42
C THR A 3 37.52 34.69 66.90
N ASN A 4 36.83 33.54 66.76
CA ASN A 4 37.25 32.42 65.93
C ASN A 4 36.81 32.66 64.48
N THR A 5 37.68 32.43 63.50
CA THR A 5 37.31 32.29 62.08
C THR A 5 37.69 30.89 61.58
N HIS A 6 36.67 30.05 61.38
CA HIS A 6 36.74 28.81 60.62
C HIS A 6 36.60 29.12 59.13
N ARG A 7 37.39 28.43 58.30
CA ARG A 7 37.31 28.45 56.84
C ARG A 7 36.30 27.39 56.40
N GLU A 8 35.20 27.83 55.80
CA GLU A 8 34.12 27.00 55.26
C GLU A 8 34.52 26.30 53.96
N ASN A 9 34.04 25.06 53.81
CA ASN A 9 33.95 24.33 52.56
C ASN A 9 32.97 25.05 51.62
N GLN A 10 33.41 25.43 50.42
CA GLN A 10 32.49 25.86 49.36
C GLN A 10 31.67 24.67 48.87
N GLU A 11 30.45 24.55 49.38
CA GLU A 11 29.42 23.70 48.80
C GLU A 11 29.05 24.20 47.41
N PHE A 12 29.18 23.32 46.41
CA PHE A 12 28.58 23.56 45.09
C PHE A 12 27.07 23.75 45.24
N PRO A 13 26.48 24.83 44.70
CA PRO A 13 25.07 25.12 44.91
C PRO A 13 24.19 24.04 44.27
N ARG A 14 23.56 23.23 45.13
CA ARG A 14 22.60 22.17 44.77
C ARG A 14 21.38 22.67 43.99
N ASP A 15 21.14 23.99 43.96
CA ASP A 15 20.01 24.61 43.27
C ASP A 15 20.11 24.59 41.73
N ASN A 16 21.30 24.39 41.17
CA ASN A 16 21.47 24.31 39.71
C ASN A 16 21.15 22.93 39.15
N LEU A 17 21.20 21.86 39.97
CA LEU A 17 20.92 20.49 39.53
C LEU A 17 19.42 20.26 39.25
N GLY A 18 18.55 20.89 40.03
CA GLY A 18 17.10 20.83 39.84
C GLY A 18 16.66 21.50 38.54
N LYS A 19 17.27 22.65 38.21
CA LYS A 19 17.01 23.37 36.96
C LYS A 19 17.53 22.61 35.73
N THR A 20 18.71 21.99 35.80
CA THR A 20 19.22 21.14 34.70
C THR A 20 18.37 19.90 34.50
N LYS A 21 17.88 19.27 35.59
CA LYS A 21 17.00 18.10 35.50
C LYS A 21 15.62 18.45 34.94
N ALA A 22 15.08 19.61 35.27
CA ALA A 22 13.84 20.13 34.69
C ALA A 22 13.98 20.46 33.19
N GLN A 23 15.11 21.08 32.79
CA GLN A 23 15.42 21.35 31.38
C GLN A 23 15.62 20.06 30.58
N LEU A 24 16.29 19.05 31.14
CA LEU A 24 16.49 17.75 30.50
C LEU A 24 15.15 17.02 30.32
N ASN A 25 14.28 17.04 31.33
CA ASN A 25 12.93 16.46 31.24
C ASN A 25 12.04 17.21 30.25
N SER A 26 12.15 18.54 30.19
CA SER A 26 11.47 19.38 29.19
C SER A 26 11.94 19.05 27.78
N LEU A 27 13.25 18.94 27.57
CA LEU A 27 13.85 18.58 26.28
C LEU A 27 13.45 17.15 25.85
N GLN A 28 13.47 16.18 26.77
CA GLN A 28 12.99 14.81 26.51
C GLN A 28 11.49 14.78 26.18
N LYS A 29 10.68 15.62 26.84
CA LYS A 29 9.25 15.76 26.53
C LYS A 29 9.04 16.38 25.15
N THR A 30 9.81 17.40 24.79
CA THR A 30 9.77 18.04 23.46
C THR A 30 10.27 17.08 22.36
N ILE A 31 11.32 16.31 22.60
CA ILE A 31 11.81 15.28 21.67
C ILE A 31 10.75 14.19 21.52
N LYS A 32 10.15 13.68 22.60
CA LYS A 32 9.04 12.72 22.51
C LYS A 32 7.85 13.31 21.76
N GLN A 33 7.46 14.56 22.01
CA GLN A 33 6.38 15.22 21.29
C GLN A 33 6.69 15.43 19.82
N ARG A 34 7.93 15.76 19.45
CA ARG A 34 8.37 15.89 18.06
C ARG A 34 8.49 14.54 17.36
N LEU A 35 8.94 13.49 18.06
CA LEU A 35 8.99 12.11 17.54
C LEU A 35 7.56 11.56 17.36
N ILE A 36 6.65 11.85 18.28
CA ILE A 36 5.23 11.54 18.17
C ILE A 36 4.60 12.36 17.05
N ALA A 37 4.93 13.64 16.88
CA ALA A 37 4.44 14.45 15.75
C ALA A 37 4.99 13.96 14.40
N ALA A 38 6.24 13.49 14.34
CA ALA A 38 6.81 12.86 13.15
C ALA A 38 6.13 11.51 12.86
N LEU A 39 5.86 10.70 13.89
CA LEU A 39 5.08 9.47 13.76
C LEU A 39 3.60 9.73 13.40
N LEU A 40 3.02 10.83 13.88
CA LEU A 40 1.66 11.27 13.53
C LEU A 40 1.59 11.86 12.12
N GLY A 41 2.63 12.55 11.66
CA GLY A 41 2.79 12.98 10.26
C GLY A 41 2.96 11.79 9.30
N LEU A 42 3.58 10.71 9.78
CA LEU A 42 3.70 9.44 9.05
C LEU A 42 2.43 8.57 9.11
N SER A 43 1.53 8.77 10.07
CA SER A 43 0.33 7.94 10.28
C SER A 43 -0.99 8.56 9.79
N LEU A 44 -0.99 9.77 9.24
CA LEU A 44 -2.21 10.49 8.83
C LEU A 44 -2.39 10.66 7.30
N SER A 45 -1.72 9.87 6.46
CA SER A 45 -1.79 10.00 4.99
C SER A 45 -2.22 8.71 4.26
N GLY A 46 -3.10 7.90 4.85
CA GLY A 46 -3.44 6.59 4.29
C GLY A 46 -4.85 6.10 4.60
N GLY A 47 -5.85 6.96 4.50
CA GLY A 47 -7.24 6.53 4.48
C GLY A 47 -8.15 7.68 4.09
N PHE A 48 -9.02 7.40 3.12
CA PHE A 48 -10.07 8.29 2.70
C PHE A 48 -10.98 8.61 3.89
N SER A 49 -10.73 9.74 4.57
CA SER A 49 -11.74 10.36 5.43
C SER A 49 -12.59 11.23 4.54
N SER A 50 -13.71 10.69 4.07
CA SER A 50 -14.75 11.44 3.35
C SER A 50 -15.46 12.41 4.28
N CYS A 51 -14.85 13.55 4.57
CA CYS A 51 -15.55 14.68 5.18
C CYS A 51 -14.94 15.97 4.62
N GLU A 52 -15.44 16.41 3.47
CA GLU A 52 -15.48 17.85 3.17
C GLU A 52 -16.77 18.13 2.39
N ASP A 53 -17.50 19.10 2.92
CA ASP A 53 -18.88 19.39 2.60
C ASP A 53 -19.07 19.74 1.12
N GLY A 54 -20.00 19.03 0.50
CA GLY A 54 -20.45 19.30 -0.86
C GLY A 54 -20.94 20.73 -1.01
N LYS A 55 -20.11 21.56 -1.63
CA LYS A 55 -20.58 22.73 -2.38
C LYS A 55 -20.54 22.36 -3.85
N GLY A 56 -21.73 22.03 -4.36
CA GLY A 56 -21.95 21.64 -5.74
C GLY A 56 -21.48 22.71 -6.71
N TYR A 57 -20.59 22.31 -7.62
CA TYR A 57 -20.39 22.98 -8.89
C TYR A 57 -20.93 22.03 -9.95
N GLY A 58 -22.23 22.20 -10.27
CA GLY A 58 -22.85 21.58 -11.41
C GLY A 58 -22.53 22.38 -12.65
N GLU A 59 -21.49 21.96 -13.38
CA GLU A 59 -21.28 22.38 -14.76
C GLU A 59 -20.90 21.14 -15.59
N ASN A 60 -21.65 20.89 -16.65
CA ASN A 60 -21.41 19.81 -17.60
C ASN A 60 -20.15 20.16 -18.41
N TYR A 61 -18.99 19.63 -17.99
CA TYR A 61 -17.75 19.78 -18.74
C TYR A 61 -17.72 18.85 -19.95
N HIS A 62 -18.05 19.37 -21.13
CA HIS A 62 -17.63 18.77 -22.39
C HIS A 62 -16.12 18.96 -22.56
N ILE A 63 -15.38 17.85 -22.59
CA ILE A 63 -13.98 17.86 -22.98
C ILE A 63 -13.94 17.47 -24.44
N ASP A 64 -13.42 18.36 -25.28
CA ASP A 64 -12.97 18.03 -26.63
C ASP A 64 -11.77 17.07 -26.51
N GLY A 65 -12.07 15.78 -26.49
CA GLY A 65 -11.11 14.71 -26.67
C GLY A 65 -11.18 14.28 -28.12
N THR A 66 -10.04 14.15 -28.78
CA THR A 66 -9.97 13.81 -30.20
C THR A 66 -10.33 12.35 -30.50
N GLU A 67 -10.38 11.50 -29.47
CA GLU A 67 -10.64 10.06 -29.57
C GLU A 67 -11.88 9.70 -28.72
N LYS A 68 -12.85 9.02 -29.34
CA LYS A 68 -14.05 8.50 -28.69
C LYS A 68 -13.81 7.04 -28.30
N PHE A 69 -14.10 6.70 -27.05
CA PHE A 69 -14.00 5.34 -26.53
C PHE A 69 -15.39 4.79 -26.23
N GLU A 70 -15.63 3.55 -26.61
CA GLU A 70 -16.84 2.82 -26.20
C GLU A 70 -16.77 2.48 -24.72
N VAL A 71 -17.90 2.60 -24.04
CA VAL A 71 -18.04 2.25 -22.63
C VAL A 71 -18.63 0.83 -22.54
N PRO A 72 -17.95 -0.10 -21.85
CA PRO A 72 -18.52 -1.41 -21.51
C PRO A 72 -19.93 -1.30 -20.89
N GLU A 73 -20.86 -2.17 -21.30
CA GLU A 73 -22.27 -2.10 -20.87
C GLU A 73 -22.43 -2.13 -19.34
N ASN A 74 -21.60 -2.91 -18.66
CA ASN A 74 -21.55 -3.00 -17.19
C ASN A 74 -21.13 -1.67 -16.52
N LEU A 75 -20.55 -0.72 -17.25
CA LEU A 75 -20.17 0.61 -16.75
C LEU A 75 -21.19 1.70 -17.08
N GLN A 76 -22.08 1.47 -18.04
CA GLN A 76 -23.06 2.46 -18.48
C GLN A 76 -24.06 2.78 -17.35
N GLY A 77 -24.37 4.07 -17.18
CA GLY A 77 -25.27 4.56 -16.12
C GLY A 77 -24.69 4.52 -14.70
N LYS A 78 -23.53 3.87 -14.47
CA LYS A 78 -22.83 3.94 -13.18
C LYS A 78 -22.26 5.34 -12.96
N LYS A 79 -22.29 5.80 -11.70
CA LYS A 79 -21.77 7.11 -11.28
C LYS A 79 -20.35 6.97 -10.76
N TYR A 80 -19.42 7.67 -11.39
CA TYR A 80 -18.01 7.75 -10.99
C TYR A 80 -17.68 9.17 -10.53
N THR A 81 -17.03 9.31 -9.38
CA THR A 81 -16.71 10.62 -8.77
C THR A 81 -15.26 10.67 -8.31
N ASN A 82 -14.81 11.85 -7.89
CA ASN A 82 -13.54 12.05 -7.19
C ASN A 82 -12.32 11.57 -7.99
N LEU A 83 -11.63 10.54 -7.49
CA LEU A 83 -10.41 10.03 -8.11
C LEU A 83 -10.68 9.41 -9.48
N HIS A 84 -11.82 8.75 -9.66
CA HIS A 84 -12.24 8.22 -10.96
C HIS A 84 -12.44 9.34 -11.98
N SER A 85 -13.05 10.48 -11.59
CA SER A 85 -13.27 11.59 -12.51
C SER A 85 -11.94 12.21 -12.96
N LEU A 86 -10.96 12.32 -12.05
CA LEU A 86 -9.61 12.79 -12.37
C LEU A 86 -8.88 11.86 -13.35
N TYR A 87 -9.03 10.53 -13.21
CA TYR A 87 -8.48 9.58 -14.19
C TYR A 87 -9.03 9.77 -15.60
N LEU A 88 -10.25 10.30 -15.72
CA LEU A 88 -10.92 10.61 -16.98
C LEU A 88 -10.66 12.05 -17.45
N GLY A 89 -9.79 12.80 -16.75
CA GLY A 89 -9.46 14.19 -17.07
C GLY A 89 -10.52 15.20 -16.65
N LYS A 90 -11.48 14.80 -15.82
CA LYS A 90 -12.54 15.69 -15.28
C LYS A 90 -12.12 16.28 -13.94
N PRO A 91 -12.56 17.50 -13.58
CA PRO A 91 -12.29 18.08 -12.27
C PRO A 91 -12.74 17.17 -11.11
N ILE A 92 -12.07 17.28 -9.95
CA ILE A 92 -12.50 16.59 -8.73
C ILE A 92 -13.91 17.05 -8.33
N GLY A 93 -14.72 16.14 -7.78
CA GLY A 93 -16.13 16.41 -7.46
C GLY A 93 -17.09 16.31 -8.65
N THR A 94 -16.57 16.19 -9.88
CA THR A 94 -17.41 15.91 -11.06
C THR A 94 -17.99 14.50 -10.93
N THR A 95 -19.30 14.38 -11.09
CA THR A 95 -19.93 13.08 -11.31
C THR A 95 -19.90 12.76 -12.80
N VAL A 96 -19.19 11.71 -13.16
CA VAL A 96 -19.18 11.14 -14.50
C VAL A 96 -20.22 10.02 -14.53
N ILE A 97 -21.17 10.15 -15.44
CA ILE A 97 -22.10 9.08 -15.80
C ILE A 97 -21.68 8.66 -17.20
N PHE A 98 -21.29 7.41 -17.35
CA PHE A 98 -20.95 6.91 -18.66
C PHE A 98 -22.21 6.67 -19.50
N GLU A 99 -22.29 7.36 -20.63
CA GLU A 99 -23.17 7.02 -21.76
C GLU A 99 -22.48 5.93 -22.61
N ASP A 100 -22.92 5.73 -23.86
CA ASP A 100 -22.36 4.71 -24.77
C ASP A 100 -20.89 4.98 -25.15
N SER A 101 -20.46 6.25 -25.09
CA SER A 101 -19.09 6.64 -25.38
C SER A 101 -18.63 7.85 -24.57
N PHE A 102 -17.31 8.02 -24.43
CA PHE A 102 -16.73 9.23 -23.85
C PHE A 102 -15.45 9.65 -24.59
N SER A 103 -15.14 10.95 -24.52
CA SER A 103 -13.92 11.55 -25.07
C SER A 103 -13.02 12.04 -23.93
N ARG A 104 -11.71 11.83 -24.07
CA ARG A 104 -10.71 12.43 -23.18
C ARG A 104 -9.38 12.66 -23.88
N ASP A 105 -8.62 13.61 -23.37
CA ASP A 105 -7.20 13.79 -23.70
C ASP A 105 -6.38 13.17 -22.55
N LYS A 106 -5.71 12.06 -22.83
CA LYS A 106 -4.97 11.29 -21.81
C LYS A 106 -3.77 12.08 -21.28
N ASN A 107 -3.16 12.93 -22.10
CA ASN A 107 -2.05 13.78 -21.67
C ASN A 107 -2.54 14.83 -20.67
N LYS A 108 -3.66 15.52 -20.97
CA LYS A 108 -4.25 16.50 -20.04
C LYS A 108 -4.71 15.86 -18.74
N ALA A 109 -5.29 14.66 -18.80
CA ALA A 109 -5.70 13.93 -17.59
C ALA A 109 -4.49 13.58 -16.70
N MET A 110 -3.41 13.06 -17.29
CA MET A 110 -2.18 12.77 -16.57
C MET A 110 -1.54 14.03 -15.98
N ASP A 111 -1.44 15.10 -16.77
CA ASP A 111 -0.93 16.40 -16.30
C ASP A 111 -1.71 16.93 -15.09
N ALA A 112 -3.04 16.85 -15.13
CA ALA A 112 -3.91 17.28 -14.03
C ALA A 112 -3.65 16.49 -12.74
N LEU A 113 -3.48 15.16 -12.84
CA LEU A 113 -3.13 14.31 -11.69
C LEU A 113 -1.80 14.73 -11.06
N TRP A 114 -0.78 15.01 -11.87
CA TRP A 114 0.52 15.44 -11.38
C TRP A 114 0.50 16.83 -10.77
N HIS A 115 -0.24 17.78 -11.34
CA HIS A 115 -0.44 19.09 -10.72
C HIS A 115 -1.13 18.98 -9.36
N LYS A 116 -2.15 18.12 -9.23
CA LYS A 116 -2.74 17.80 -7.93
C LYS A 116 -1.76 17.16 -6.96
N LYS A 117 -0.89 16.27 -7.43
CA LYS A 117 0.19 15.72 -6.61
C LYS A 117 1.11 16.81 -6.05
N PHE A 118 1.51 17.79 -6.86
CA PHE A 118 2.38 18.86 -6.39
C PHE A 118 1.71 19.76 -5.34
N GLU A 119 0.38 19.88 -5.34
CA GLU A 119 -0.39 20.68 -4.36
C GLU A 119 -0.40 20.10 -2.93
N THR A 120 0.03 18.85 -2.69
CA THR A 120 -0.16 18.16 -1.38
C THR A 120 0.69 18.70 -0.22
N GLY A 121 1.49 19.74 -0.44
CA GLY A 121 2.33 20.35 0.60
C GLY A 121 3.51 19.47 1.03
N MET A 122 4.06 18.70 0.08
CA MET A 122 5.33 17.96 0.23
C MET A 122 6.52 18.90 0.48
N THR A 123 7.66 18.33 0.88
CA THR A 123 8.89 19.11 1.07
C THR A 123 9.39 19.69 -0.26
N ASN A 124 10.13 20.80 -0.22
CA ASN A 124 10.69 21.39 -1.45
C ASN A 124 11.66 20.44 -2.16
N GLU A 125 12.38 19.61 -1.41
CA GLU A 125 13.32 18.63 -1.96
C GLU A 125 12.58 17.50 -2.68
N ASP A 126 11.57 16.90 -2.04
CA ASP A 126 10.74 15.87 -2.66
C ASP A 126 10.02 16.42 -3.89
N ARG A 127 9.48 17.64 -3.80
CA ARG A 127 8.86 18.33 -4.93
C ARG A 127 9.83 18.47 -6.09
N ALA A 128 11.04 18.98 -5.86
CA ALA A 128 12.01 19.19 -6.92
C ALA A 128 12.39 17.87 -7.63
N ARG A 129 12.59 16.79 -6.86
CA ARG A 129 12.89 15.45 -7.42
C ARG A 129 11.72 14.90 -8.23
N LEU A 130 10.50 15.15 -7.77
CA LEU A 130 9.28 14.69 -8.43
C LEU A 130 8.95 15.51 -9.69
N GLU A 131 9.20 16.82 -9.67
CA GLU A 131 9.11 17.72 -10.83
C GLU A 131 10.14 17.36 -11.90
N ASP A 132 11.38 17.02 -11.51
CA ASP A 132 12.38 16.48 -12.44
C ASP A 132 11.86 15.21 -13.13
N PHE A 133 11.38 14.23 -12.35
CA PHE A 133 10.79 12.99 -12.90
C PHE A 133 9.61 13.28 -13.84
N PHE A 134 8.71 14.15 -13.44
CA PHE A 134 7.57 14.57 -14.26
C PHE A 134 8.04 15.16 -15.61
N ASN A 135 9.02 16.05 -15.60
CA ASN A 135 9.54 16.68 -16.82
C ASN A 135 10.29 15.70 -17.73
N ARG A 136 11.10 14.78 -17.15
CA ARG A 136 11.95 13.87 -17.94
C ARG A 136 11.24 12.60 -18.41
N ALA A 137 10.20 12.14 -17.70
CA ALA A 137 9.53 10.87 -17.98
C ALA A 137 8.05 11.06 -18.36
N VAL A 138 7.27 11.77 -17.54
CA VAL A 138 5.82 11.91 -17.75
C VAL A 138 5.53 12.81 -18.94
N LYS A 139 6.06 14.04 -18.96
CA LYS A 139 5.89 15.01 -20.06
C LYS A 139 6.45 14.55 -21.39
N LYS A 140 7.42 13.62 -21.37
CA LYS A 140 8.00 13.02 -22.57
C LYS A 140 7.20 11.85 -23.12
N THR A 141 6.23 11.35 -22.37
CA THR A 141 5.33 10.29 -22.82
C THR A 141 4.09 10.91 -23.45
N ASN A 142 3.82 10.59 -24.72
CA ASN A 142 2.53 10.89 -25.33
C ASN A 142 1.54 9.76 -24.98
N PHE A 143 0.70 9.99 -23.98
CA PHE A 143 -0.31 9.01 -23.54
C PHE A 143 -1.42 8.78 -24.58
N ASN A 144 -1.60 9.70 -25.52
CA ASN A 144 -2.53 9.50 -26.63
C ASN A 144 -2.04 8.42 -27.61
N ASP A 145 -0.72 8.23 -27.73
CA ASP A 145 -0.13 7.19 -28.60
C ASP A 145 0.10 5.85 -27.88
N VAL A 146 -0.16 5.78 -26.57
CA VAL A 146 -0.01 4.53 -25.81
C VAL A 146 -1.05 3.52 -26.30
N LYS A 147 -0.55 2.36 -26.74
CA LYS A 147 -1.39 1.26 -27.21
C LYS A 147 -2.30 0.76 -26.08
N PRO A 148 -3.61 0.65 -26.32
CA PRO A 148 -4.52 -0.07 -25.45
C PRO A 148 -4.05 -1.50 -25.11
N SER A 149 -4.46 -1.96 -23.94
CA SER A 149 -4.36 -3.35 -23.47
C SER A 149 -5.75 -3.77 -22.97
N ASN A 150 -5.89 -4.94 -22.36
CA ASN A 150 -7.09 -5.34 -21.64
C ASN A 150 -6.69 -6.12 -20.37
N LEU A 151 -7.67 -6.42 -19.52
CA LEU A 151 -7.41 -7.13 -18.27
C LEU A 151 -6.71 -8.47 -18.47
N GLU A 152 -7.11 -9.27 -19.47
CA GLU A 152 -6.51 -10.57 -19.76
C GLU A 152 -5.03 -10.44 -20.14
N GLN A 153 -4.69 -9.49 -21.02
CA GLN A 153 -3.31 -9.24 -21.43
C GLN A 153 -2.47 -8.74 -20.24
N TYR A 154 -3.02 -7.86 -19.43
CA TYR A 154 -2.37 -7.35 -18.22
C TYR A 154 -2.10 -8.48 -17.20
N GLU A 155 -3.10 -9.34 -16.96
CA GLU A 155 -2.97 -10.55 -16.14
C GLU A 155 -1.84 -11.46 -16.65
N ASN A 156 -1.83 -11.76 -17.95
CA ASN A 156 -0.82 -12.61 -18.57
C ASN A 156 0.58 -12.00 -18.50
N ASN A 157 0.72 -10.69 -18.68
CA ASN A 157 1.99 -9.99 -18.54
C ASN A 157 2.53 -10.10 -17.10
N ILE A 158 1.68 -9.92 -16.10
CA ILE A 158 2.04 -10.03 -14.68
C ILE A 158 2.39 -11.48 -14.32
N LYS A 159 1.61 -12.45 -14.79
CA LYS A 159 1.88 -13.88 -14.61
C LYS A 159 3.24 -14.27 -15.15
N ASN A 160 3.56 -13.82 -16.37
CA ASN A 160 4.83 -14.11 -17.03
C ASN A 160 6.02 -13.49 -16.29
N ILE A 161 5.91 -12.22 -15.86
CA ILE A 161 6.98 -11.59 -15.09
C ILE A 161 7.16 -12.29 -13.74
N LEU A 162 6.08 -12.63 -13.02
CA LEU A 162 6.17 -13.37 -11.76
C LEU A 162 6.85 -14.72 -11.92
N LYS A 163 6.49 -15.50 -12.94
CA LYS A 163 7.14 -16.78 -13.26
C LYS A 163 8.65 -16.59 -13.46
N LYS A 164 9.04 -15.58 -14.25
CA LYS A 164 10.44 -15.23 -14.51
C LYS A 164 11.19 -14.86 -13.22
N LYS A 165 10.61 -13.99 -12.38
CA LYS A 165 11.24 -13.54 -11.13
C LYS A 165 11.33 -14.64 -10.07
N LYS A 166 10.32 -15.52 -9.98
CA LYS A 166 10.37 -16.69 -9.10
C LYS A 166 11.51 -17.64 -9.46
N ALA A 167 11.72 -17.87 -10.76
CA ALA A 167 12.79 -18.74 -11.25
C ALA A 167 14.20 -18.14 -11.09
N ALA A 168 14.34 -16.83 -11.24
CA ALA A 168 15.62 -16.14 -11.16
C ALA A 168 16.08 -15.77 -9.73
N MET A 169 15.26 -16.04 -8.73
CA MET A 169 15.56 -15.71 -7.34
C MET A 169 16.39 -16.81 -6.68
N ASP A 170 17.56 -16.44 -6.15
CA ASP A 170 18.37 -17.30 -5.30
C ASP A 170 17.76 -17.39 -3.89
N ARG A 171 16.74 -18.25 -3.78
CA ARG A 171 16.00 -18.47 -2.54
C ARG A 171 16.86 -19.14 -1.46
N GLU A 172 17.87 -19.93 -1.84
CA GLU A 172 18.77 -20.58 -0.88
C GLU A 172 19.67 -19.55 -0.22
N ARG A 173 20.32 -18.70 -1.01
CA ARG A 173 21.15 -17.60 -0.49
C ARG A 173 20.33 -16.64 0.35
N LEU A 174 19.11 -16.30 -0.09
CA LEU A 174 18.18 -15.48 0.69
C LEU A 174 17.91 -16.13 2.05
N GLY A 175 17.58 -17.43 2.09
CA GLY A 175 17.36 -18.15 3.35
C GLY A 175 18.60 -18.19 4.26
N ALA A 176 19.77 -18.45 3.69
CA ALA A 176 21.03 -18.48 4.41
C ALA A 176 21.33 -17.13 5.07
N GLU A 177 21.25 -16.03 4.32
CA GLU A 177 21.64 -14.70 4.79
C GLU A 177 20.55 -13.99 5.61
N ARG A 178 19.28 -14.09 5.20
CA ARG A 178 18.19 -13.30 5.81
C ARG A 178 17.44 -14.03 6.90
N LEU A 179 17.47 -15.37 6.89
CA LEU A 179 16.78 -16.24 7.84
C LEU A 179 17.74 -17.12 8.65
N ASN A 180 19.03 -16.78 8.67
CA ASN A 180 20.08 -17.48 9.42
C ASN A 180 20.16 -18.99 9.10
N GLY A 181 19.86 -19.38 7.87
CA GLY A 181 19.85 -20.79 7.46
C GLY A 181 18.73 -21.65 8.07
N ASP A 182 17.71 -21.04 8.69
CA ASP A 182 16.58 -21.77 9.26
C ASP A 182 15.73 -22.41 8.15
N SER A 183 15.83 -23.74 8.03
CA SER A 183 15.16 -24.50 6.98
C SER A 183 13.63 -24.45 7.07
N LYS A 184 13.06 -24.29 8.27
CA LYS A 184 11.60 -24.16 8.46
C LYS A 184 11.12 -22.81 7.98
N LYS A 185 11.82 -21.72 8.33
CA LYS A 185 11.50 -20.36 7.86
C LYS A 185 11.66 -20.27 6.35
N LEU A 186 12.72 -20.84 5.80
CA LEU A 186 12.94 -20.88 4.35
C LEU A 186 11.82 -21.65 3.63
N LYS A 187 11.39 -22.79 4.17
CA LYS A 187 10.27 -23.56 3.60
C LYS A 187 8.97 -22.74 3.57
N LEU A 188 8.67 -21.98 4.62
CA LEU A 188 7.51 -21.09 4.65
C LEU A 188 7.65 -19.94 3.65
N LEU A 189 8.82 -19.31 3.59
CA LEU A 189 9.06 -18.22 2.62
C LEU A 189 8.85 -18.69 1.18
N LYS A 190 9.39 -19.87 0.82
CA LYS A 190 9.19 -20.48 -0.51
C LYS A 190 7.71 -20.67 -0.81
N LYS A 191 6.94 -21.21 0.14
CA LYS A 191 5.48 -21.35 -0.03
C LYS A 191 4.78 -20.02 -0.27
N PHE A 192 5.05 -19.01 0.56
CA PHE A 192 4.41 -17.69 0.39
C PHE A 192 4.83 -17.01 -0.93
N SER A 193 6.09 -17.16 -1.32
CA SER A 193 6.58 -16.72 -2.63
C SER A 193 5.83 -17.40 -3.78
N ASP A 194 5.59 -18.69 -3.69
CA ASP A 194 4.87 -19.44 -4.71
C ASP A 194 3.37 -19.13 -4.73
N MET A 195 2.77 -18.82 -3.58
CA MET A 195 1.35 -18.47 -3.43
C MET A 195 0.97 -17.14 -4.09
N LEU A 196 1.88 -16.16 -4.15
CA LEU A 196 1.65 -14.86 -4.81
C LEU A 196 1.42 -15.04 -6.31
N ASP A 197 0.27 -14.65 -6.81
CA ASP A 197 -0.10 -14.73 -8.23
C ASP A 197 -0.48 -13.35 -8.80
N GLU A 198 -0.74 -13.33 -10.11
CA GLU A 198 -1.12 -12.14 -10.85
C GLU A 198 -2.39 -11.49 -10.32
N LYS A 199 -3.43 -12.27 -10.05
CA LYS A 199 -4.72 -11.78 -9.55
C LYS A 199 -4.58 -11.17 -8.17
N MET A 200 -3.72 -11.72 -7.31
CA MET A 200 -3.35 -11.08 -6.05
C MET A 200 -2.72 -9.71 -6.24
N LEU A 201 -1.70 -9.60 -7.10
CA LEU A 201 -1.05 -8.30 -7.33
C LEU A 201 -2.00 -7.30 -7.97
N ILE A 202 -2.87 -7.73 -8.88
CA ILE A 202 -3.87 -6.86 -9.49
C ILE A 202 -4.88 -6.41 -8.43
N SER A 203 -5.43 -7.32 -7.63
CA SER A 203 -6.39 -6.98 -6.58
C SER A 203 -5.85 -5.94 -5.61
N TYR A 204 -4.58 -6.06 -5.27
CA TYR A 204 -3.85 -5.12 -4.44
C TYR A 204 -3.63 -3.78 -5.16
N SER A 205 -3.22 -3.78 -6.43
CA SER A 205 -3.12 -2.55 -7.22
C SER A 205 -4.44 -1.80 -7.36
N MET A 206 -5.55 -2.53 -7.51
CA MET A 206 -6.90 -1.95 -7.56
C MET A 206 -7.28 -1.28 -6.23
N THR A 207 -6.84 -1.84 -5.10
CA THR A 207 -7.06 -1.22 -3.79
C THR A 207 -6.30 0.09 -3.63
N GLU A 208 -5.10 0.19 -4.20
CA GLU A 208 -4.29 1.42 -4.19
C GLU A 208 -4.83 2.49 -5.15
N LEU A 209 -5.27 2.08 -6.34
CA LEU A 209 -5.69 3.01 -7.38
C LEU A 209 -7.14 3.47 -7.25
N PHE A 210 -8.06 2.60 -6.81
CA PHE A 210 -9.49 2.89 -6.96
C PHE A 210 -10.18 3.08 -5.61
N PRO A 211 -11.03 4.11 -5.47
CA PRO A 211 -11.84 4.26 -4.26
C PRO A 211 -12.98 3.23 -4.18
N SER A 212 -13.36 2.63 -5.32
CA SER A 212 -14.33 1.54 -5.43
C SER A 212 -13.74 0.18 -5.03
N GLU A 213 -14.53 -0.89 -5.13
CA GLU A 213 -14.06 -2.26 -4.88
C GLU A 213 -14.85 -3.31 -5.69
N GLY A 214 -14.34 -4.54 -5.72
CA GLY A 214 -14.95 -5.68 -6.39
C GLY A 214 -15.08 -5.45 -7.90
N GLU A 215 -16.20 -5.89 -8.48
CA GLU A 215 -16.49 -5.74 -9.91
C GLU A 215 -16.38 -4.28 -10.36
N SER A 216 -16.81 -3.31 -9.56
CA SER A 216 -16.70 -1.90 -9.96
C SER A 216 -15.25 -1.42 -10.13
N SER A 217 -14.31 -1.97 -9.37
CA SER A 217 -12.87 -1.67 -9.54
C SER A 217 -12.26 -2.45 -10.70
N LYS A 218 -12.67 -3.71 -10.89
CA LYS A 218 -12.26 -4.52 -12.03
C LYS A 218 -12.71 -3.90 -13.36
N ASP A 219 -13.98 -3.54 -13.46
CA ASP A 219 -14.56 -2.89 -14.64
C ASP A 219 -13.82 -1.59 -14.96
N PHE A 220 -13.54 -0.78 -13.93
CA PHE A 220 -12.84 0.49 -14.12
C PHE A 220 -11.36 0.31 -14.49
N LEU A 221 -10.69 -0.71 -13.94
CA LEU A 221 -9.34 -1.08 -14.35
C LEU A 221 -9.33 -1.45 -15.84
N ASP A 222 -10.25 -2.32 -16.25
CA ASP A 222 -10.35 -2.77 -17.64
C ASP A 222 -10.66 -1.61 -18.58
N LEU A 223 -11.54 -0.68 -18.18
CA LEU A 223 -11.77 0.57 -18.90
C LEU A 223 -10.46 1.36 -19.10
N LEU A 224 -9.66 1.56 -18.05
CA LEU A 224 -8.39 2.28 -18.16
C LEU A 224 -7.39 1.53 -19.06
N LEU A 225 -7.32 0.21 -18.98
CA LEU A 225 -6.45 -0.60 -19.84
C LEU A 225 -6.87 -0.47 -21.32
N ASN A 226 -8.16 -0.62 -21.61
CA ASN A 226 -8.72 -0.57 -22.97
C ASN A 226 -8.64 0.81 -23.62
N THR A 227 -8.53 1.88 -22.84
CA THR A 227 -8.56 3.24 -23.39
C THR A 227 -7.23 3.99 -23.23
N ALA A 228 -6.41 3.62 -22.24
CA ALA A 228 -5.14 4.28 -21.91
C ALA A 228 -3.92 3.38 -21.97
N GLY A 229 -4.10 2.05 -21.88
CA GLY A 229 -3.02 1.08 -21.80
C GLY A 229 -2.29 1.04 -20.45
N GLU A 230 -1.47 0.01 -20.27
CA GLU A 230 -0.75 -0.29 -19.02
C GLU A 230 0.18 0.87 -18.61
N LYS A 231 0.85 1.49 -19.58
CA LYS A 231 1.78 2.61 -19.32
C LYS A 231 1.08 3.80 -18.65
N TYR A 232 -0.22 4.00 -18.84
CA TYR A 232 -0.93 5.05 -18.14
C TYR A 232 -0.97 4.78 -16.63
N LEU A 233 -1.21 3.53 -16.22
CA LEU A 233 -1.25 3.12 -14.81
C LEU A 233 0.09 3.30 -14.11
N ASP A 234 1.19 3.05 -14.83
CA ASP A 234 2.57 3.21 -14.32
C ASP A 234 2.88 4.62 -13.83
N TYR A 235 2.23 5.64 -14.38
CA TYR A 235 2.51 7.05 -14.08
C TYR A 235 1.46 7.73 -13.22
N ILE A 236 0.43 7.02 -12.73
CA ILE A 236 -0.60 7.62 -11.86
C ILE A 236 0.03 8.00 -10.51
N PRO A 237 0.07 9.28 -10.12
CA PRO A 237 0.59 9.70 -8.83
C PRO A 237 -0.43 9.51 -7.70
N SER A 238 0.05 9.32 -6.46
CA SER A 238 -0.82 9.32 -5.27
C SER A 238 -1.15 10.76 -4.88
N ILE A 239 -2.32 11.24 -5.26
CA ILE A 239 -2.73 12.63 -5.00
C ILE A 239 -3.13 12.89 -3.53
N GLY A 240 -3.16 11.86 -2.68
CA GLY A 240 -3.59 11.95 -1.28
C GLY A 240 -2.45 12.10 -0.27
N ASP A 241 -1.20 11.97 -0.71
CA ASP A 241 -0.04 11.99 0.20
C ASP A 241 1.04 13.02 -0.20
N LYS A 242 1.92 13.29 0.77
CA LYS A 242 3.01 14.28 0.67
C LYS A 242 4.36 13.68 0.28
N ARG A 243 4.42 12.42 -0.13
CA ARG A 243 5.63 11.66 -0.41
C ARG A 243 5.84 11.50 -1.91
N ILE A 244 7.04 11.08 -2.30
CA ILE A 244 7.29 10.60 -3.67
C ILE A 244 6.57 9.25 -3.80
N SER A 245 5.41 9.25 -4.47
CA SER A 245 4.59 8.05 -4.63
C SER A 245 3.73 8.08 -5.90
N PHE A 246 3.78 6.96 -6.64
CA PHE A 246 3.08 6.78 -7.91
C PHE A 246 3.04 5.30 -8.35
N GLY A 247 2.32 5.04 -9.43
CA GLY A 247 2.20 3.75 -10.09
C GLY A 247 1.14 2.83 -9.46
N PRO A 248 1.02 1.58 -9.93
CA PRO A 248 -0.10 0.70 -9.57
C PRO A 248 -0.20 0.37 -8.08
N PHE A 249 0.91 0.47 -7.35
CA PHE A 249 1.00 0.15 -5.93
C PHE A 249 1.27 1.36 -5.06
N GLN A 250 1.25 2.57 -5.65
CA GLN A 250 1.50 3.84 -4.97
C GLN A 250 2.73 3.80 -4.02
N PHE A 251 3.80 3.11 -4.46
CA PHE A 251 4.98 2.91 -3.63
C PHE A 251 5.58 4.23 -3.19
N THR A 252 6.20 4.24 -2.01
CA THR A 252 7.08 5.31 -1.56
C THR A 252 8.54 4.85 -1.62
N GLU A 253 9.49 5.74 -1.37
CA GLU A 253 10.91 5.35 -1.26
C GLU A 253 11.18 4.39 -0.08
N ASP A 254 10.30 4.32 0.92
CA ASP A 254 10.39 3.30 1.98
C ASP A 254 10.17 1.88 1.42
N ALA A 255 9.38 1.76 0.36
CA ALA A 255 9.10 0.49 -0.29
C ALA A 255 10.16 0.11 -1.33
N LEU A 256 10.90 1.07 -1.89
CA LEU A 256 12.00 0.82 -2.82
C LEU A 256 13.05 1.95 -2.79
N LEU A 257 14.18 1.67 -2.13
CA LEU A 257 15.35 2.55 -2.12
C LEU A 257 16.63 1.73 -1.90
N GLU A 258 17.62 1.95 -2.75
CA GLU A 258 19.02 1.58 -2.52
C GLU A 258 19.90 2.79 -2.84
N GLU A 259 20.43 3.44 -1.81
CA GLU A 259 21.27 4.63 -1.91
C GLU A 259 22.34 4.63 -0.82
N GLY A 260 23.61 4.60 -1.23
CA GLY A 260 24.74 4.43 -0.32
C GLY A 260 24.59 3.14 0.50
N GLU A 261 24.56 3.27 1.82
CA GLU A 261 24.37 2.15 2.76
C GLU A 261 22.89 1.87 3.07
N THR A 262 21.97 2.72 2.60
CA THR A 262 20.54 2.56 2.88
C THR A 262 19.91 1.63 1.85
N ILE A 263 19.34 0.52 2.31
CA ILE A 263 18.62 -0.45 1.48
C ILE A 263 17.27 -0.74 2.13
N ASN A 264 16.16 -0.38 1.47
CA ASN A 264 14.80 -0.46 2.00
C ASN A 264 13.87 -1.31 1.12
N GLY A 265 12.82 -1.82 1.75
CA GLY A 265 11.73 -2.57 1.09
C GLY A 265 12.18 -3.61 0.07
N ALA A 266 11.63 -3.52 -1.14
CA ALA A 266 11.91 -4.40 -2.26
C ALA A 266 13.40 -4.45 -2.64
N SER A 267 14.19 -3.40 -2.41
CA SER A 267 15.63 -3.41 -2.71
C SER A 267 16.36 -4.49 -1.92
N LYS A 268 15.92 -4.79 -0.70
CA LYS A 268 16.54 -5.82 0.15
C LYS A 268 16.37 -7.22 -0.42
N THR A 269 15.23 -7.51 -1.05
CA THR A 269 14.95 -8.80 -1.71
C THR A 269 15.45 -8.82 -3.16
N ASN A 270 15.54 -7.65 -3.82
CA ASN A 270 16.13 -7.48 -5.14
C ASN A 270 17.61 -7.93 -5.21
N LEU A 271 18.34 -7.88 -4.09
CA LEU A 271 19.72 -8.36 -4.01
C LEU A 271 19.89 -9.85 -4.37
N TYR A 272 18.82 -10.63 -4.24
CA TYR A 272 18.79 -12.08 -4.46
C TYR A 272 18.26 -12.48 -5.84
N LEU A 273 17.99 -11.52 -6.73
CA LEU A 273 17.73 -11.78 -8.14
C LEU A 273 19.05 -11.81 -8.93
N ASN A 274 19.10 -12.63 -9.98
CA ASN A 274 20.14 -12.55 -10.99
C ASN A 274 20.20 -11.14 -11.59
N SER A 275 21.40 -10.66 -11.97
CA SER A 275 21.63 -9.26 -12.39
C SER A 275 20.71 -8.76 -13.50
N GLU A 276 20.38 -9.62 -14.47
CA GLU A 276 19.49 -9.30 -15.60
C GLU A 276 18.02 -9.16 -15.18
N GLU A 277 17.65 -9.70 -14.02
CA GLU A 277 16.28 -9.68 -13.52
C GLU A 277 16.05 -8.64 -12.42
N LYS A 278 17.10 -7.94 -11.98
CA LYS A 278 16.97 -6.91 -10.96
C LYS A 278 16.12 -5.73 -11.46
N ILE A 279 15.31 -5.20 -10.56
CA ILE A 279 14.69 -3.89 -10.76
C ILE A 279 15.68 -2.76 -10.44
N PRO A 280 15.44 -1.55 -10.95
CA PRO A 280 16.20 -0.36 -10.56
C PRO A 280 16.23 -0.12 -9.05
N LYS A 281 17.19 0.69 -8.61
CA LYS A 281 17.49 0.91 -7.19
C LYS A 281 16.51 1.88 -6.53
N ARG A 282 15.86 2.74 -7.31
CA ARG A 282 15.00 3.81 -6.80
C ARG A 282 13.63 3.77 -7.47
N LEU A 283 12.62 4.20 -6.73
CA LEU A 283 11.23 4.30 -7.20
C LEU A 283 11.09 5.11 -8.50
N LEU A 284 11.74 6.27 -8.61
CA LEU A 284 11.69 7.17 -9.78
C LEU A 284 12.36 6.61 -11.05
N GLU A 285 12.89 5.39 -10.99
CA GLU A 285 13.49 4.67 -12.11
C GLU A 285 12.63 3.48 -12.56
N LEU A 286 11.60 3.11 -11.78
CA LEU A 286 10.68 2.03 -12.14
C LEU A 286 9.90 2.37 -13.42
N ASN A 287 9.65 1.35 -14.22
CA ASN A 287 8.78 1.41 -15.40
C ASN A 287 8.07 0.07 -15.64
N GLY A 288 6.85 0.13 -16.21
CA GLY A 288 6.13 -1.05 -16.67
C GLY A 288 6.02 -2.15 -15.61
N LEU A 289 6.27 -3.38 -16.06
CA LEU A 289 6.22 -4.59 -15.23
C LEU A 289 7.22 -4.62 -14.06
N GLN A 290 8.14 -3.65 -13.97
CA GLN A 290 9.01 -3.50 -12.81
C GLN A 290 8.22 -3.09 -11.56
N HIS A 291 7.09 -2.38 -11.69
CA HIS A 291 6.20 -2.10 -10.55
C HIS A 291 5.66 -3.38 -9.92
N HIS A 292 5.22 -4.34 -10.72
CA HIS A 292 4.76 -5.65 -10.24
C HIS A 292 5.88 -6.49 -9.65
N THR A 293 7.09 -6.40 -10.23
CA THR A 293 8.27 -7.03 -9.64
C THR A 293 8.59 -6.43 -8.27
N ALA A 294 8.57 -5.10 -8.14
CA ALA A 294 8.77 -4.41 -6.87
C ALA A 294 7.72 -4.82 -5.83
N ALA A 295 6.44 -4.94 -6.22
CA ALA A 295 5.38 -5.40 -5.32
C ALA A 295 5.59 -6.83 -4.81
N TYR A 296 5.94 -7.74 -5.72
CA TYR A 296 6.30 -9.11 -5.36
C TYR A 296 7.48 -9.14 -4.38
N LEU A 297 8.55 -8.42 -4.68
CA LEU A 297 9.75 -8.34 -3.84
C LEU A 297 9.47 -7.70 -2.47
N PHE A 298 8.65 -6.67 -2.43
CA PHE A 298 8.24 -6.00 -1.20
C PHE A 298 7.37 -6.89 -0.32
N ALA A 299 6.43 -7.62 -0.92
CA ALA A 299 5.62 -8.62 -0.22
C ALA A 299 6.51 -9.69 0.45
N LEU A 300 7.56 -10.15 -0.24
CA LEU A 300 8.52 -11.09 0.36
C LEU A 300 9.32 -10.47 1.51
N GLU A 301 9.79 -9.22 1.38
CA GLU A 301 10.49 -8.53 2.47
C GLU A 301 9.60 -8.43 3.72
N ASN A 302 8.32 -8.12 3.52
CA ASN A 302 7.33 -8.10 4.58
C ASN A 302 7.19 -9.48 5.25
N ILE A 303 7.05 -10.56 4.48
CA ILE A 303 7.01 -11.92 5.05
C ILE A 303 8.30 -12.29 5.78
N ILE A 304 9.47 -11.95 5.24
CA ILE A 304 10.77 -12.14 5.90
C ILE A 304 10.79 -11.42 7.24
N SER A 305 10.26 -10.20 7.32
CA SER A 305 10.20 -9.44 8.57
C SER A 305 9.40 -10.15 9.67
N LEU A 306 8.31 -10.86 9.30
CA LEU A 306 7.55 -11.70 10.24
C LEU A 306 8.32 -12.96 10.62
N LEU A 307 8.93 -13.65 9.65
CA LEU A 307 9.71 -14.88 9.89
C LEU A 307 10.93 -14.63 10.79
N LYS A 308 11.51 -13.43 10.75
CA LYS A 308 12.63 -13.06 11.62
C LYS A 308 12.22 -12.84 13.08
N LYS A 309 10.92 -12.71 13.38
CA LYS A 309 10.44 -12.64 14.76
C LYS A 309 10.62 -14.02 15.41
N ASP A 310 11.31 -14.06 16.55
CA ASP A 310 11.41 -15.26 17.37
C ASP A 310 10.16 -15.40 18.25
N ASP A 311 9.00 -15.55 17.58
CA ASP A 311 7.69 -15.66 18.22
C ASP A 311 6.98 -16.92 17.72
N LYS A 312 6.77 -17.86 18.64
CA LYS A 312 6.13 -19.15 18.34
C LYS A 312 4.73 -18.98 17.76
N LEU A 313 3.93 -18.03 18.27
CA LEU A 313 2.56 -17.80 17.80
C LEU A 313 2.56 -17.25 16.37
N VAL A 314 3.51 -16.37 16.03
CA VAL A 314 3.70 -15.89 14.65
C VAL A 314 4.08 -17.05 13.73
N MET A 315 5.02 -17.90 14.14
CA MET A 315 5.46 -19.04 13.34
C MET A 315 4.34 -20.08 13.13
N ASP A 316 3.56 -20.38 14.18
CA ASP A 316 2.40 -21.27 14.09
C ASP A 316 1.32 -20.69 13.17
N ALA A 317 1.06 -19.39 13.27
CA ALA A 317 0.10 -18.70 12.43
C ALA A 317 0.53 -18.63 10.95
N LEU A 318 1.81 -18.35 10.65
CA LEU A 318 2.35 -18.44 9.28
C LEU A 318 2.26 -19.87 8.74
N SER A 319 2.59 -20.87 9.56
CA SER A 319 2.48 -22.29 9.19
C SER A 319 1.04 -22.67 8.86
N TYR A 320 0.09 -22.22 9.66
CA TYR A 320 -1.34 -22.41 9.42
C TYR A 320 -1.80 -21.72 8.13
N LEU A 321 -1.45 -20.44 7.95
CA LEU A 321 -1.79 -19.67 6.75
C LEU A 321 -1.25 -20.33 5.47
N SER A 322 -0.02 -20.85 5.50
CA SER A 322 0.62 -21.54 4.36
C SER A 322 -0.05 -22.85 3.92
N LYS A 323 -1.06 -23.32 4.67
CA LYS A 323 -1.83 -24.54 4.40
C LYS A 323 -3.25 -24.25 3.94
N LYS A 324 -3.72 -23.00 4.03
CA LYS A 324 -5.07 -22.63 3.57
C LYS A 324 -5.13 -22.70 2.04
N ARG A 325 -6.15 -23.39 1.51
CA ARG A 325 -6.47 -23.40 0.06
C ARG A 325 -6.96 -22.02 -0.38
N ASN A 326 -7.87 -21.43 0.39
CA ASN A 326 -8.33 -20.07 0.17
C ASN A 326 -7.21 -19.08 0.54
N LYS A 327 -6.81 -18.26 -0.44
CA LYS A 327 -5.71 -17.32 -0.29
C LYS A 327 -6.13 -15.92 0.20
N ALA A 328 -7.41 -15.73 0.54
CA ALA A 328 -7.97 -14.48 1.05
C ALA A 328 -7.22 -13.89 2.25
N ASP A 329 -6.87 -14.72 3.23
CA ASP A 329 -6.14 -14.26 4.42
C ASP A 329 -4.71 -13.82 4.08
N PHE A 330 -4.10 -14.47 3.08
CA PHE A 330 -2.75 -14.16 2.66
C PHE A 330 -2.70 -12.81 1.92
N ILE A 331 -3.62 -12.56 0.98
CA ILE A 331 -3.62 -11.27 0.28
C ILE A 331 -3.93 -10.11 1.22
N GLN A 332 -4.83 -10.29 2.17
CA GLN A 332 -5.13 -9.27 3.20
C GLN A 332 -3.89 -8.98 4.06
N LEU A 333 -3.13 -10.01 4.44
CA LEU A 333 -1.86 -9.81 5.14
C LEU A 333 -0.89 -8.95 4.33
N ILE A 334 -0.70 -9.26 3.04
CA ILE A 334 0.21 -8.50 2.17
C ILE A 334 -0.25 -7.04 2.02
N ALA A 335 -1.54 -6.84 1.74
CA ALA A 335 -2.19 -5.53 1.64
C ALA A 335 -1.99 -4.68 2.92
N LEU A 336 -2.23 -5.29 4.09
CA LEU A 336 -2.04 -4.62 5.38
C LEU A 336 -0.57 -4.24 5.62
N MET A 337 0.34 -5.15 5.31
CA MET A 337 1.76 -4.95 5.53
C MET A 337 2.37 -3.93 4.57
N HIS A 338 1.75 -3.69 3.41
CA HIS A 338 2.18 -2.64 2.52
C HIS A 338 2.08 -1.25 3.19
N ASN A 339 0.93 -0.94 3.77
CA ASN A 339 0.68 0.34 4.41
C ASN A 339 1.26 0.42 5.82
N TYR A 340 1.11 -0.65 6.60
CA TYR A 340 1.52 -0.70 7.99
C TYR A 340 2.12 -2.08 8.34
N PRO A 341 3.43 -2.30 8.10
CA PRO A 341 4.08 -3.59 8.35
C PRO A 341 3.84 -4.17 9.76
N LYS A 342 3.73 -3.29 10.78
CA LYS A 342 3.45 -3.69 12.17
C LYS A 342 2.08 -4.35 12.35
N ASN A 343 1.09 -4.00 11.53
CA ASN A 343 -0.25 -4.54 11.61
C ASN A 343 -0.32 -6.00 11.11
N GLY A 344 0.64 -6.43 10.29
CA GLY A 344 0.68 -7.80 9.80
C GLY A 344 0.79 -8.84 10.91
N GLU A 345 1.58 -8.57 11.96
CA GLU A 345 1.69 -9.46 13.11
C GLU A 345 0.37 -9.56 13.89
N ILE A 346 -0.28 -8.42 14.12
CA ILE A 346 -1.56 -8.34 14.85
C ILE A 346 -2.61 -9.12 14.08
N PHE A 347 -2.75 -8.84 12.78
CA PHE A 347 -3.65 -9.52 11.86
C PHE A 347 -3.43 -11.03 11.92
N LEU A 348 -2.19 -11.47 11.78
CA LEU A 348 -1.83 -12.88 11.69
C LEU A 348 -2.18 -13.63 12.99
N LYS A 349 -1.83 -13.06 14.15
CA LYS A 349 -2.13 -13.65 15.46
C LYS A 349 -3.64 -13.74 15.70
N GLU A 350 -4.36 -12.68 15.36
CA GLU A 350 -5.82 -12.62 15.52
C GLU A 350 -6.52 -13.63 14.62
N ARG A 351 -6.16 -13.67 13.34
CA ARG A 351 -6.67 -14.66 12.38
C ARG A 351 -6.45 -16.07 12.87
N TYR A 352 -5.24 -16.38 13.31
CA TYR A 352 -4.91 -17.71 13.80
C TYR A 352 -5.80 -18.12 14.98
N ARG A 353 -5.94 -17.26 16.00
CA ARG A 353 -6.78 -17.54 17.17
C ARG A 353 -8.25 -17.77 16.81
N LEU A 354 -8.83 -16.91 15.97
CA LEU A 354 -10.20 -17.07 15.51
C LEU A 354 -10.44 -18.39 14.78
N ASN A 355 -9.43 -18.90 14.07
CA ASN A 355 -9.52 -20.13 13.30
C ASN A 355 -9.21 -21.39 14.12
N THR A 356 -8.42 -21.29 15.20
CA THR A 356 -7.94 -22.47 15.94
C THR A 356 -8.47 -22.59 17.37
N ASP A 357 -9.00 -21.52 17.96
CA ASP A 357 -9.52 -21.50 19.32
C ASP A 357 -11.03 -21.20 19.34
N LYS A 358 -11.83 -22.26 19.52
CA LYS A 358 -13.31 -22.17 19.55
C LYS A 358 -13.82 -21.29 20.70
N ASN A 359 -13.14 -21.29 21.85
CA ASN A 359 -13.54 -20.49 22.99
C ASN A 359 -13.26 -19.01 22.71
N TYR A 360 -12.09 -18.72 22.11
CA TYR A 360 -11.74 -17.39 21.66
C TYR A 360 -12.74 -16.86 20.63
N TYR A 361 -13.07 -17.68 19.62
CA TYR A 361 -14.07 -17.36 18.60
C TYR A 361 -15.42 -17.02 19.25
N LYS A 362 -15.96 -17.91 20.10
CA LYS A 362 -17.25 -17.70 20.77
C LYS A 362 -17.25 -16.42 21.61
N LYS A 363 -16.17 -16.17 22.36
CA LYS A 363 -16.01 -14.94 23.14
C LYS A 363 -16.04 -13.71 22.23
N LYS A 364 -15.33 -13.75 21.10
CA LYS A 364 -15.28 -12.63 20.15
C LYS A 364 -16.61 -12.36 19.46
N THR A 365 -17.37 -13.40 19.08
CA THR A 365 -18.71 -13.26 18.52
C THR A 365 -19.64 -12.52 19.49
N ILE A 366 -19.58 -12.87 20.79
CA ILE A 366 -20.38 -12.21 21.84
C ILE A 366 -19.94 -10.74 22.02
N GLU A 367 -18.64 -10.49 22.13
CA GLU A 367 -18.10 -9.12 22.29
C GLU A 367 -18.55 -8.18 21.15
N LEU A 368 -18.59 -8.72 19.93
CA LEU A 368 -18.93 -7.98 18.72
C LEU A 368 -20.43 -7.94 18.41
N HIS A 369 -21.29 -8.51 19.26
CA HIS A 369 -22.75 -8.55 19.08
C HIS A 369 -23.20 -9.18 17.75
N TYR A 370 -22.49 -10.22 17.29
CA TYR A 370 -22.91 -10.99 16.11
C TYR A 370 -24.00 -12.00 16.49
N ASP A 371 -25.27 -11.61 16.31
CA ASP A 371 -26.45 -12.45 16.59
C ASP A 371 -26.86 -13.37 15.41
N TYR A 372 -26.11 -13.38 14.29
CA TYR A 372 -26.39 -14.23 13.13
C TYR A 372 -25.14 -14.97 12.62
N PRO A 373 -25.28 -16.19 12.08
CA PRO A 373 -24.22 -16.83 11.32
C PRO A 373 -23.90 -15.93 10.11
N HIS A 374 -22.71 -15.32 10.11
CA HIS A 374 -22.21 -14.57 8.96
C HIS A 374 -22.27 -15.48 7.71
N PRO A 375 -22.64 -14.99 6.52
CA PRO A 375 -22.76 -15.80 5.29
C PRO A 375 -21.50 -16.59 4.89
N TYR A 376 -20.37 -16.40 5.58
CA TYR A 376 -19.10 -17.10 5.36
C TYR A 376 -18.65 -17.98 6.53
N GLY A 377 -19.45 -18.13 7.60
CA GLY A 377 -19.10 -18.97 8.76
C GLY A 377 -17.88 -18.52 9.58
N GLU A 378 -17.29 -17.37 9.26
CA GLU A 378 -16.14 -16.77 9.94
C GLU A 378 -16.44 -15.31 10.29
N ILE A 379 -15.93 -14.82 11.42
CA ILE A 379 -15.95 -13.38 11.74
C ILE A 379 -15.03 -12.67 10.73
N PRO A 380 -15.55 -11.71 9.93
CA PRO A 380 -14.73 -10.89 9.06
C PRO A 380 -13.65 -10.15 9.86
N LEU A 381 -12.37 -10.29 9.47
CA LEU A 381 -11.30 -9.78 10.33
C LEU A 381 -11.27 -8.27 10.48
N TYR A 382 -11.83 -7.54 9.51
CA TYR A 382 -11.93 -6.09 9.58
C TYR A 382 -12.80 -5.59 10.74
N GLU A 383 -13.61 -6.47 11.34
CA GLU A 383 -14.44 -6.19 12.51
C GLU A 383 -13.74 -6.50 13.83
N VAL A 384 -12.63 -7.25 13.78
CA VAL A 384 -11.92 -7.76 14.96
C VAL A 384 -10.66 -6.95 15.29
N CYS A 385 -10.11 -6.23 14.33
CA CYS A 385 -9.04 -5.29 14.60
C CYS A 385 -9.54 -4.17 15.55
N PRO A 386 -8.80 -3.84 16.64
CA PRO A 386 -9.32 -2.94 17.66
C PRO A 386 -9.64 -1.55 17.10
N LYS A 387 -10.92 -1.18 17.12
CA LYS A 387 -11.36 0.21 16.95
C LYS A 387 -10.71 1.05 18.05
N GLY A 388 -10.02 2.12 17.68
CA GLY A 388 -9.42 3.04 18.67
C GLY A 388 -7.97 3.48 18.43
N SER A 389 -7.28 3.01 17.39
CA SER A 389 -6.05 3.68 16.93
C SER A 389 -6.22 4.12 15.48
N LYS A 390 -6.10 5.44 15.25
CA LYS A 390 -6.13 6.04 13.91
C LYS A 390 -5.04 5.37 13.06
N GLY A 391 -5.44 4.49 12.15
CA GLY A 391 -4.56 3.63 11.33
C GLY A 391 -5.04 2.17 11.23
N ILE A 392 -5.67 1.63 12.27
CA ILE A 392 -6.22 0.26 12.25
C ILE A 392 -7.59 0.20 11.55
N GLU A 393 -8.41 1.24 11.65
CA GLU A 393 -9.70 1.33 10.93
C GLU A 393 -9.49 1.41 9.42
N ASN A 394 -8.51 2.19 8.95
CA ASN A 394 -8.15 2.25 7.52
C ASN A 394 -7.60 0.91 7.01
N SER A 395 -6.86 0.21 7.86
CA SER A 395 -6.31 -1.12 7.56
C SER A 395 -7.42 -2.16 7.31
N SER A 396 -8.55 -2.02 8.01
CA SER A 396 -9.67 -2.96 7.94
C SER A 396 -10.47 -2.79 6.64
N GLU A 397 -10.77 -1.55 6.26
CA GLU A 397 -11.37 -1.22 4.96
C GLU A 397 -10.48 -1.64 3.80
N TYR A 398 -9.17 -1.40 3.93
CA TYR A 398 -8.18 -1.74 2.92
C TYR A 398 -8.09 -3.25 2.65
N ALA A 399 -8.07 -4.06 3.71
CA ALA A 399 -8.11 -5.52 3.62
C ALA A 399 -9.42 -6.01 2.96
N ARG A 400 -10.56 -5.43 3.34
CA ARG A 400 -11.88 -5.74 2.78
C ARG A 400 -11.95 -5.44 1.28
N LYS A 401 -11.51 -4.25 0.86
CA LYS A 401 -11.43 -3.83 -0.55
C LYS A 401 -10.57 -4.79 -1.36
N THR A 402 -9.39 -5.11 -0.85
CA THR A 402 -8.48 -6.06 -1.53
C THR A 402 -9.10 -7.43 -1.70
N LEU A 403 -9.82 -7.93 -0.69
CA LEU A 403 -10.51 -9.20 -0.80
C LEU A 403 -11.66 -9.16 -1.83
N ALA A 404 -12.48 -8.11 -1.81
CA ALA A 404 -13.55 -7.93 -2.79
C ALA A 404 -12.99 -7.87 -4.23
N ASN A 405 -11.92 -7.10 -4.41
CA ASN A 405 -11.15 -7.01 -5.66
C ASN A 405 -10.61 -8.37 -6.11
N LEU A 406 -10.09 -9.18 -5.18
CA LEU A 406 -9.58 -10.51 -5.50
C LEU A 406 -10.71 -11.43 -5.98
N LYS A 407 -11.85 -11.43 -5.30
CA LYS A 407 -13.01 -12.25 -5.68
C LYS A 407 -13.49 -11.93 -7.09
N ALA A 408 -13.62 -10.64 -7.41
CA ALA A 408 -14.01 -10.18 -8.74
C ALA A 408 -13.10 -10.68 -9.88
N LEU A 409 -11.81 -10.88 -9.59
CA LEU A 409 -10.85 -11.42 -10.56
C LEU A 409 -10.92 -12.95 -10.69
N TYR A 410 -11.46 -13.66 -9.70
CA TYR A 410 -11.60 -15.13 -9.71
C TYR A 410 -13.00 -15.61 -10.16
N GLU A 411 -13.96 -14.70 -10.32
CA GLU A 411 -15.32 -15.03 -10.78
C GLU A 411 -15.35 -15.24 -12.32
N GLU A 412 -15.12 -16.49 -12.72
CA GLU A 412 -15.86 -17.28 -13.73
C GLU A 412 -15.54 -18.80 -13.67
N ASP A 413 -14.93 -19.32 -12.59
CA ASP A 413 -14.63 -20.77 -12.40
C ASP A 413 -15.16 -21.31 -11.05
N GLU A 414 -16.40 -21.01 -10.68
CA GLU A 414 -17.13 -21.76 -9.63
C GLU A 414 -18.38 -22.45 -10.20
N GLU A 415 -18.17 -23.32 -11.19
CA GLU A 415 -18.89 -24.60 -11.21
C GLU A 415 -17.88 -25.71 -10.85
N GLU A 416 -18.19 -26.42 -9.74
CA GLU A 416 -17.57 -27.59 -9.09
C GLU A 416 -16.73 -27.41 -7.81
#